data_AF-A0A957B6T9-F1
#
_entry.id   AF-A0A957B6T9-F1
#
_cell.length_a   1.000
_cell.length_b   1.000
_cell.length_c   1.000
_cell.angle_alpha   90.00
_cell.angle_beta   90.00
_cell.angle_gamma   90.00
#
_symmetry.space_group_name_H-M   'P 1'
#
loop_
_entity.id
_entity.type
_entity.pdbx_description
1 polymer ?
#
loop_
_entity_poly.entity_id
_entity_poly.type
_entity_poly.pdbx_seq_one_letter_code
_entity_poly.pdbx_strand_id
1 'polypeptide(L)'
;MRWLVRFLIALILLVVVIGGVLGFVVNRWMYGPIPQHDGEITVDGLNGTVTILRDDWGVPHIYASSSHDLFFAQGYTQAQDRWWQMEFFRAIGRGELQELTGRNPSVMGQDVFIRTVGWLQSARHDLEAMDTQTQAYVQAFADGVNAYISSRPASELAFEYNILGVTGVTIPIEPWLPEDTLVWTKVMAWDLGGNWDAELFLSDLLGELDEEMVADYDPEWPFGLKPT
;
A
#
# COMPACT_ATOMS: atom_id res chain seq x y z
N MET A 1 -52.29 4.03 -34.71
CA MET A 1 -51.78 5.09 -33.80
C MET A 1 -51.46 4.58 -32.38
N ARG A 2 -52.38 3.92 -31.66
CA ARG A 2 -52.16 3.45 -30.26
C ARG A 2 -51.01 2.44 -30.09
N TRP A 3 -50.76 1.59 -31.09
CA TRP A 3 -49.67 0.60 -31.06
C TRP A 3 -48.27 1.24 -31.21
N LEU A 4 -48.16 2.24 -32.08
CA LEU A 4 -46.96 3.06 -32.27
C LEU A 4 -46.60 3.87 -31.00
N VAL A 5 -47.60 4.45 -30.34
CA VAL A 5 -47.40 5.17 -29.06
C VAL A 5 -46.93 4.23 -27.96
N ARG A 6 -47.50 3.02 -27.84
CA ARG A 6 -47.06 2.01 -26.86
C ARG A 6 -45.63 1.52 -27.13
N PHE A 7 -45.27 1.34 -28.40
CA PHE A 7 -43.92 0.96 -28.80
C PHE A 7 -42.89 2.04 -28.45
N LEU A 8 -43.19 3.32 -28.74
CA LEU A 8 -42.32 4.44 -28.39
C LEU A 8 -42.16 4.60 -26.87
N ILE A 9 -43.24 4.43 -26.09
CA ILE A 9 -43.17 4.44 -24.62
C ILE A 9 -42.29 3.29 -24.11
N ALA A 10 -42.44 2.08 -24.66
CA ALA A 10 -41.60 0.95 -24.29
C ALA A 10 -40.13 1.18 -24.64
N LEU A 11 -39.83 1.79 -25.78
CA LEU A 11 -38.47 2.15 -26.20
C LEU A 11 -37.85 3.19 -25.24
N ILE A 12 -38.61 4.22 -24.87
CA ILE A 12 -38.15 5.25 -23.92
C ILE A 12 -37.89 4.62 -22.55
N LEU A 13 -38.80 3.78 -22.05
CA LEU A 13 -38.60 3.06 -20.79
C LEU A 13 -37.37 2.16 -20.84
N LEU A 14 -37.14 1.45 -21.94
CA LEU A 14 -35.95 0.63 -22.13
C LEU A 14 -34.67 1.48 -22.08
N VAL A 15 -34.64 2.63 -22.76
CA VAL A 15 -33.48 3.55 -22.74
C VAL A 15 -33.24 4.11 -21.33
N VAL A 16 -34.30 4.47 -20.60
CA VAL A 16 -34.19 4.96 -19.21
C VAL A 16 -33.66 3.86 -18.29
N VAL A 17 -34.14 2.62 -18.42
CA VAL A 17 -33.65 1.48 -17.63
C VAL A 17 -32.19 1.19 -17.97
N ILE A 18 -31.83 1.13 -19.25
CA ILE A 18 -30.45 0.91 -19.69
C ILE A 18 -29.54 2.02 -19.17
N GLY A 19 -29.94 3.28 -19.31
CA GLY A 19 -29.20 4.44 -18.80
C GLY A 19 -29.04 4.41 -17.27
N GLY A 20 -30.09 4.03 -16.54
CA GLY A 20 -30.06 3.88 -15.08
C GLY A 20 -29.13 2.75 -14.63
N VAL A 21 -29.18 1.60 -15.30
CA VAL A 21 -28.28 0.45 -15.02
C VAL A 21 -26.83 0.81 -15.36
N LEU A 22 -26.58 1.44 -16.52
CA LEU A 22 -25.25 1.93 -16.89
C LEU A 22 -24.72 2.95 -15.88
N GLY A 23 -25.55 3.92 -15.50
CA GLY A 23 -25.20 4.91 -14.48
C GLY A 23 -24.86 4.27 -13.14
N PHE A 24 -25.66 3.29 -12.69
CA PHE A 24 -25.40 2.56 -11.45
C PHE A 24 -24.09 1.75 -11.52
N VAL A 25 -23.85 1.04 -12.62
CA VAL A 25 -22.63 0.24 -12.82
C VAL A 25 -21.39 1.14 -12.85
N VAL A 26 -21.42 2.22 -13.64
CA VAL A 26 -20.30 3.18 -13.72
C VAL A 26 -20.07 3.85 -12.37
N ASN A 27 -21.14 4.25 -11.67
CA ASN A 27 -21.01 4.83 -10.33
C ASN A 27 -20.41 3.85 -9.33
N ARG A 28 -20.84 2.59 -9.33
CA ARG A 28 -20.28 1.53 -8.46
C ARG A 28 -18.84 1.17 -8.84
N TRP A 29 -18.47 1.31 -10.10
CA TRP A 29 -17.11 1.03 -10.58
C TRP A 29 -16.14 2.18 -10.27
N MET A 30 -16.59 3.43 -10.40
CA MET A 30 -15.78 4.63 -10.14
C MET A 30 -15.72 5.03 -8.67
N TYR A 31 -16.83 4.92 -7.95
CA TYR A 31 -16.98 5.40 -6.57
C TYR A 31 -17.24 4.29 -5.56
N GLY A 32 -17.28 3.03 -5.98
CA GLY A 32 -17.76 1.94 -5.13
C GLY A 32 -16.79 1.23 -4.19
N PRO A 33 -15.45 1.37 -4.23
CA PRO A 33 -14.61 0.81 -3.17
C PRO A 33 -14.58 1.75 -1.96
N ILE A 34 -15.74 2.30 -1.56
CA ILE A 34 -15.85 3.02 -0.28
C ILE A 34 -16.14 1.96 0.77
N PRO A 35 -15.22 1.75 1.73
CA PRO A 35 -15.42 0.73 2.74
C PRO A 35 -16.57 1.09 3.69
N GLN A 36 -17.15 0.06 4.31
CA GLN A 36 -18.13 0.25 5.38
C GLN A 36 -17.42 0.75 6.65
N HIS A 37 -17.64 2.01 7.02
CA HIS A 37 -17.06 2.61 8.23
C HIS A 37 -17.97 2.52 9.47
N ASP A 38 -19.26 2.25 9.28
CA ASP A 38 -20.26 2.23 10.34
C ASP A 38 -20.92 0.85 10.49
N GLY A 39 -21.43 0.59 11.69
CA GLY A 39 -22.15 -0.63 12.04
C GLY A 39 -21.25 -1.69 12.68
N GLU A 40 -21.74 -2.92 12.71
CA GLU A 40 -21.05 -4.05 13.31
C GLU A 40 -20.72 -5.09 12.24
N ILE A 41 -19.50 -5.62 12.31
CA ILE A 41 -19.04 -6.71 11.47
C ILE A 41 -18.40 -7.78 12.35
N THR A 42 -18.60 -9.04 11.99
CA THR A 42 -17.89 -10.16 12.61
C THR A 42 -16.70 -10.49 11.72
N VAL A 43 -15.51 -10.54 12.33
CA VAL A 43 -14.27 -10.85 11.63
C VAL A 43 -13.58 -12.00 12.36
N ASP A 44 -13.22 -13.03 11.61
CA ASP A 44 -12.47 -14.16 12.14
C ASP A 44 -11.06 -13.70 12.57
N GLY A 45 -10.60 -14.19 13.72
CA GLY A 45 -9.28 -13.86 14.28
C GLY A 45 -9.31 -12.93 15.49
N LEU A 46 -10.39 -12.18 15.71
CA LEU A 46 -10.55 -11.38 16.94
C LEU A 46 -10.89 -12.27 18.14
N ASN A 47 -10.22 -12.01 19.27
CA ASN A 47 -10.51 -12.70 20.55
C ASN A 47 -11.59 -11.99 21.38
N GLY A 48 -11.88 -10.73 21.06
CA GLY A 48 -12.86 -9.90 21.76
C GLY A 48 -13.41 -8.78 20.87
N THR A 49 -14.27 -7.95 21.46
CA THR A 49 -14.85 -6.80 20.76
C THR A 49 -13.83 -5.68 20.62
N VAL A 50 -13.72 -5.14 19.41
CA VAL A 50 -12.95 -3.93 19.09
C VAL A 50 -13.90 -2.83 18.66
N THR A 51 -13.70 -1.61 19.16
CA THR A 51 -14.46 -0.43 18.75
C THR A 51 -13.55 0.50 17.96
N ILE A 52 -13.96 0.87 16.75
CA ILE A 52 -13.26 1.82 15.89
C ILE A 52 -14.14 3.07 15.78
N LEU A 53 -13.67 4.20 16.29
CA LEU A 53 -14.34 5.48 16.18
C LEU A 53 -13.60 6.36 15.20
N ARG A 54 -14.28 6.89 14.18
CA ARG A 54 -13.70 7.86 13.25
C ARG A 54 -14.14 9.27 13.62
N ASP A 55 -13.19 10.20 13.64
CA ASP A 55 -13.51 11.61 13.86
C ASP A 55 -14.05 12.30 12.60
N ASP A 56 -14.32 13.60 12.68
CA ASP A 56 -14.84 14.40 11.57
C ASP A 56 -13.89 14.46 10.34
N TRP A 57 -12.61 14.10 10.53
CA TRP A 57 -11.59 14.02 9.48
C TRP A 57 -11.38 12.58 8.97
N GLY A 58 -12.14 11.62 9.50
CA GLY A 58 -12.05 10.21 9.16
C GLY A 58 -10.91 9.46 9.87
N VAL A 59 -10.23 10.08 10.84
CA VAL A 59 -9.09 9.47 11.54
C VAL A 59 -9.61 8.39 12.51
N PRO A 60 -9.16 7.13 12.35
CA PRO A 60 -9.62 6.04 13.20
C PRO A 60 -8.95 6.04 14.57
N HIS A 61 -9.77 5.92 15.62
CA HIS A 61 -9.39 5.71 17.01
C HIS A 61 -9.83 4.30 17.42
N ILE A 62 -8.86 3.43 17.68
CA ILE A 62 -9.09 1.99 17.88
C ILE A 62 -9.00 1.65 19.36
N TYR A 63 -10.05 1.02 19.90
CA TYR A 63 -10.15 0.60 21.29
C TYR A 63 -10.34 -0.92 21.35
N ALA A 64 -9.45 -1.61 22.06
CA ALA A 64 -9.49 -3.06 22.24
C ALA A 64 -9.02 -3.45 23.66
N SER A 65 -9.47 -4.60 24.15
CA SER A 65 -9.11 -5.12 25.48
C SER A 65 -7.79 -5.91 25.50
N SER A 66 -7.24 -6.25 24.32
CA SER A 66 -5.97 -6.98 24.20
C SER A 66 -5.08 -6.33 23.13
N SER A 67 -3.76 -6.43 23.29
CA SER A 67 -2.82 -5.95 22.28
C SER A 67 -2.98 -6.69 20.95
N HIS A 68 -3.28 -7.99 20.99
CA HIS A 68 -3.56 -8.77 19.79
C HIS A 68 -4.69 -8.14 18.97
N ASP A 69 -5.85 -7.93 19.60
CA ASP A 69 -7.02 -7.38 18.91
C ASP A 69 -6.81 -5.92 18.48
N LEU A 70 -5.99 -5.16 19.22
CA LEU A 70 -5.60 -3.80 18.85
C LEU A 70 -4.79 -3.77 17.54
N PHE A 71 -3.71 -4.55 17.46
CA PHE A 71 -2.86 -4.59 16.26
C PHE A 71 -3.59 -5.23 15.08
N PHE A 72 -4.41 -6.26 15.32
CA PHE A 72 -5.30 -6.83 14.31
C PHE A 72 -6.25 -5.77 13.74
N ALA A 73 -6.98 -5.06 14.61
CA ALA A 73 -7.88 -4.01 14.15
C ALA A 73 -7.14 -2.85 13.46
N GLN A 74 -5.91 -2.54 13.87
CA GLN A 74 -5.06 -1.57 13.18
C GLN A 74 -4.76 -2.01 11.75
N GLY A 75 -4.33 -3.26 11.55
CA GLY A 75 -4.09 -3.81 10.21
C GLY A 75 -5.34 -3.81 9.34
N TYR A 76 -6.47 -4.25 9.90
CA TYR A 76 -7.77 -4.25 9.22
C TYR A 76 -8.19 -2.84 8.79
N THR A 77 -8.11 -1.87 9.71
CA THR A 77 -8.50 -0.47 9.48
C THR A 77 -7.57 0.22 8.49
N GLN A 78 -6.27 -0.08 8.53
CA GLN A 78 -5.33 0.49 7.59
C GLN A 78 -5.52 -0.07 6.19
N ALA A 79 -5.75 -1.38 6.05
CA ALA A 79 -6.12 -1.98 4.77
C ALA A 79 -7.44 -1.41 4.25
N GLN A 80 -8.41 -1.19 5.15
CA GLN A 80 -9.66 -0.53 4.82
C GLN A 80 -9.46 0.82 4.13
N ASP A 81 -8.59 1.67 4.69
CA ASP A 81 -8.41 3.04 4.21
C ASP A 81 -7.39 3.18 3.08
N ARG A 82 -6.38 2.30 3.06
CA ARG A 82 -5.12 2.51 2.32
C ARG A 82 -4.62 1.28 1.57
N TRP A 83 -5.47 0.29 1.31
CA TRP A 83 -5.03 -0.97 0.70
C TRP A 83 -4.11 -0.78 -0.52
N TRP A 84 -4.51 0.05 -1.49
CA TRP A 84 -3.67 0.26 -2.68
C TRP A 84 -2.31 0.87 -2.34
N GLN A 85 -2.25 1.83 -1.43
CA GLN A 85 -1.00 2.42 -0.98
C GLN A 85 -0.11 1.36 -0.33
N MET A 86 -0.68 0.49 0.51
CA MET A 86 0.04 -0.61 1.15
C MET A 86 0.58 -1.60 0.11
N GLU A 87 -0.25 -1.98 -0.86
CA GLU A 87 0.14 -2.90 -1.94
C GLU A 87 1.27 -2.34 -2.80
N PHE A 88 1.15 -1.07 -3.17
CA PHE A 88 2.15 -0.37 -3.95
C PHE A 88 3.48 -0.28 -3.20
N PHE A 89 3.45 0.03 -1.90
CA PHE A 89 4.63 0.09 -1.05
C PHE A 89 5.26 -1.29 -0.78
N ARG A 90 4.45 -2.34 -0.66
CA ARG A 90 4.93 -3.73 -0.63
C ARG A 90 5.69 -4.08 -1.90
N ALA A 91 5.13 -3.75 -3.06
CA ALA A 91 5.78 -4.00 -4.35
C ALA A 91 7.10 -3.23 -4.49
N ILE A 92 7.17 -1.98 -4.03
CA ILE A 92 8.45 -1.24 -3.95
C ILE A 92 9.42 -1.98 -3.05
N GLY A 93 9.05 -2.27 -1.81
CA GLY A 93 9.94 -2.88 -0.83
C GLY A 93 10.49 -4.25 -1.25
N ARG A 94 9.69 -5.03 -2.00
CA ARG A 94 10.07 -6.35 -2.53
C ARG A 94 10.80 -6.31 -3.88
N GLY A 95 10.82 -5.16 -4.55
CA GLY A 95 11.31 -5.06 -5.93
C GLY A 95 10.44 -5.85 -6.90
N GLU A 96 9.13 -5.65 -6.82
CA GLU A 96 8.08 -6.30 -7.61
C GLU A 96 7.24 -5.27 -8.40
N LEU A 97 7.75 -4.05 -8.61
CA LEU A 97 7.04 -2.99 -9.32
C LEU A 97 6.72 -3.37 -10.77
N GLN A 98 7.60 -4.14 -11.41
CA GLN A 98 7.37 -4.62 -12.76
C GLN A 98 6.09 -5.48 -12.84
N GLU A 99 5.83 -6.31 -11.85
CA GLU A 99 4.64 -7.15 -11.81
C GLU A 99 3.38 -6.30 -11.62
N LEU A 100 3.45 -5.33 -10.69
CA LEU A 100 2.36 -4.40 -10.40
C LEU A 100 2.01 -3.49 -11.60
N THR A 101 2.98 -3.17 -12.45
CA THR A 101 2.80 -2.26 -13.61
C THR A 101 2.47 -2.98 -14.91
N GLY A 102 2.17 -4.28 -14.88
CA GLY A 102 1.85 -5.03 -16.09
C GLY A 102 3.06 -5.38 -16.94
N ARG A 103 4.18 -5.67 -16.29
CA ARG A 103 5.48 -6.01 -16.91
C ARG A 103 6.12 -4.86 -17.68
N ASN A 104 5.96 -3.63 -17.20
CA ASN A 104 6.62 -2.48 -17.79
C ASN A 104 8.16 -2.63 -17.69
N PRO A 105 8.91 -2.66 -18.80
CA PRO A 105 10.36 -2.88 -18.77
C PRO A 105 11.13 -1.70 -18.16
N SER A 106 10.54 -0.49 -18.11
CA SER A 106 11.23 0.69 -17.58
C SER A 106 11.52 0.63 -16.08
N VAL A 107 10.79 -0.19 -15.31
CA VAL A 107 11.00 -0.36 -13.87
C VAL A 107 11.84 -1.59 -13.51
N MET A 108 12.23 -2.41 -14.50
CA MET A 108 13.05 -3.62 -14.27
C MET A 108 14.36 -3.30 -13.53
N GLY A 109 15.04 -2.21 -13.92
CA GLY A 109 16.30 -1.83 -13.27
C GLY A 109 16.13 -1.52 -11.78
N GLN A 110 14.99 -0.94 -11.39
CA GLN A 110 14.66 -0.65 -10.00
C GLN A 110 14.42 -1.96 -9.22
N ASP A 111 13.64 -2.89 -9.77
CA ASP A 111 13.39 -4.19 -9.14
C ASP A 111 14.68 -4.98 -8.94
N VAL A 112 15.56 -5.00 -9.94
CA VAL A 112 16.88 -5.64 -9.85
C VAL A 112 17.73 -4.98 -8.77
N PHE A 113 17.77 -3.65 -8.72
CA PHE A 113 18.51 -2.92 -7.71
C PHE A 113 18.00 -3.24 -6.30
N ILE A 114 16.69 -3.13 -6.06
CA ILE A 114 16.08 -3.36 -4.75
C ILE A 114 16.33 -4.79 -4.26
N ARG A 115 16.19 -5.78 -5.16
CA ARG A 115 16.49 -7.19 -4.84
C ARG A 115 17.97 -7.44 -4.59
N THR A 116 18.86 -6.65 -5.20
CA THR A 116 20.31 -6.71 -4.99
C THR A 116 20.70 -6.12 -3.64
N VAL A 117 20.11 -4.98 -3.26
CA VAL A 117 20.28 -4.37 -1.93
C VAL A 117 19.72 -5.28 -0.83
N GLY A 118 18.63 -6.00 -1.13
CA GLY A 118 18.12 -7.08 -0.28
C GLY A 118 17.23 -6.60 0.87
N TRP A 119 16.39 -5.59 0.63
CA TRP A 119 15.49 -5.03 1.65
C TRP A 119 14.57 -6.08 2.27
N LEU A 120 13.96 -6.94 1.45
CA LEU A 120 13.09 -8.02 1.94
C LEU A 120 13.84 -9.02 2.82
N GLN A 121 15.07 -9.40 2.43
CA GLN A 121 15.91 -10.30 3.22
C GLN A 121 16.29 -9.65 4.56
N SER A 122 16.61 -8.36 4.55
CA SER A 122 16.87 -7.60 5.78
C SER A 122 15.64 -7.51 6.68
N ALA A 123 14.44 -7.28 6.12
CA ALA A 123 13.18 -7.26 6.87
C ALA A 123 12.86 -8.62 7.52
N ARG A 124 13.12 -9.73 6.82
CA ARG A 124 12.97 -11.09 7.37
C ARG A 124 13.94 -11.35 8.52
N HIS A 125 15.21 -10.98 8.36
CA HIS A 125 16.20 -11.12 9.42
C HIS A 125 15.82 -10.31 10.67
N ASP A 126 15.34 -9.08 10.49
CA ASP A 126 14.85 -8.26 11.60
C ASP A 126 13.65 -8.93 12.29
N LEU A 127 12.68 -9.45 11.51
CA LEU A 127 11.53 -10.16 12.06
C LEU A 127 11.99 -11.35 12.92
N GLU A 128 12.92 -12.16 12.43
CA GLU A 128 13.46 -13.32 13.15
C GLU A 128 14.22 -12.92 14.43
N ALA A 129 14.86 -11.74 14.43
CA ALA A 129 15.60 -11.22 15.56
C ALA A 129 14.73 -10.53 16.63
N MET A 130 13.48 -10.20 16.32
CA MET A 130 12.53 -9.59 17.27
C MET A 130 12.19 -10.55 18.43
N ASP A 131 11.84 -9.99 19.58
CA ASP A 131 11.30 -10.77 20.68
C ASP A 131 9.90 -11.32 20.32
N THR A 132 9.49 -12.38 21.01
CA THR A 132 8.23 -13.08 20.74
C THR A 132 7.00 -12.18 20.85
N GLN A 133 7.00 -11.19 21.75
CA GLN A 133 5.87 -10.29 21.92
C GLN A 133 5.75 -9.35 20.72
N THR A 134 6.85 -8.76 20.27
CA THR A 134 6.86 -7.89 19.08
C THR A 134 6.49 -8.67 17.81
N GLN A 135 7.04 -9.88 17.62
CA GLN A 135 6.64 -10.75 16.50
C GLN A 135 5.13 -11.02 16.50
N ALA A 136 4.54 -11.29 17.67
CA ALA A 136 3.10 -11.52 17.78
C ALA A 136 2.27 -10.27 17.40
N TYR A 137 2.77 -9.07 17.66
CA TYR A 137 2.09 -7.82 17.26
C TYR A 137 2.14 -7.60 15.75
N VAL A 138 3.30 -7.82 15.12
CA VAL A 138 3.44 -7.72 13.66
C VAL A 138 2.60 -8.78 12.96
N GLN A 139 2.54 -10.00 13.50
CA GLN A 139 1.67 -11.06 13.01
C GLN A 139 0.19 -10.68 13.12
N ALA A 140 -0.26 -10.20 14.28
CA ALA A 140 -1.65 -9.78 14.47
C ALA A 140 -2.04 -8.67 13.48
N PHE A 141 -1.15 -7.70 13.23
CA PHE A 141 -1.35 -6.68 12.20
C PHE A 141 -1.53 -7.30 10.81
N ALA A 142 -0.64 -8.21 10.41
CA ALA A 142 -0.73 -8.90 9.12
C ALA A 142 -2.03 -9.71 9.00
N ASP A 143 -2.45 -10.39 10.06
CA ASP A 143 -3.70 -11.15 10.10
C ASP A 143 -4.93 -10.23 9.92
N GLY A 144 -4.89 -9.04 10.52
CA GLY A 144 -5.93 -8.02 10.33
C GLY A 144 -6.04 -7.52 8.90
N VAL A 145 -4.89 -7.25 8.25
CA VAL A 145 -4.84 -6.91 6.83
C VAL A 145 -5.43 -8.05 5.99
N ASN A 146 -5.02 -9.29 6.27
CA ASN A 146 -5.49 -10.48 5.57
C ASN A 146 -6.99 -10.72 5.71
N ALA A 147 -7.55 -10.46 6.89
CA ALA A 147 -8.99 -10.56 7.13
C ALA A 147 -9.78 -9.52 6.30
N TYR A 148 -9.22 -8.32 6.08
CA TYR A 148 -9.83 -7.33 5.20
C TYR A 148 -9.81 -7.76 3.72
N ILE A 149 -8.65 -8.21 3.23
CA ILE A 149 -8.48 -8.49 1.79
C ILE A 149 -9.10 -9.81 1.34
N SER A 150 -9.12 -10.83 2.20
CA SER A 150 -9.64 -12.17 1.84
C SER A 150 -11.16 -12.21 1.67
N SER A 151 -11.88 -11.26 2.26
CA SER A 151 -13.34 -11.20 2.25
C SER A 151 -13.92 -10.46 1.04
N ARG A 152 -13.07 -9.97 0.12
CA ARG A 152 -13.48 -9.03 -0.95
C ARG A 152 -12.78 -9.33 -2.29
N PRO A 153 -13.45 -9.08 -3.43
CA PRO A 153 -12.80 -9.08 -4.73
C PRO A 153 -11.90 -7.84 -4.91
N ALA A 154 -10.89 -7.93 -5.78
CA ALA A 154 -9.94 -6.84 -6.04
C ALA A 154 -10.60 -5.50 -6.42
N SER A 155 -11.68 -5.55 -7.20
CA SER A 155 -12.45 -4.38 -7.62
C SER A 155 -13.11 -3.62 -6.47
N GLU A 156 -13.25 -4.25 -5.29
CA GLU A 156 -13.79 -3.65 -4.07
C GLU A 156 -12.70 -3.23 -3.07
N LEU A 157 -11.46 -3.69 -3.26
CA LEU A 157 -10.34 -3.31 -2.40
C LEU A 157 -9.75 -1.95 -2.77
N ALA A 158 -9.66 -1.65 -4.07
CA ALA A 158 -9.15 -0.38 -4.54
C ALA A 158 -9.61 -0.07 -5.97
N PHE A 159 -9.75 1.21 -6.27
CA PHE A 159 -10.15 1.67 -7.61
C PHE A 159 -9.06 1.42 -8.65
N GLU A 160 -7.80 1.38 -8.25
CA GLU A 160 -6.64 1.19 -9.12
C GLU A 160 -6.64 -0.18 -9.79
N TYR A 161 -7.13 -1.23 -9.13
CA TYR A 161 -7.33 -2.54 -9.76
C TYR A 161 -8.31 -2.47 -10.94
N ASN A 162 -9.34 -1.62 -10.83
CA ASN A 162 -10.31 -1.43 -11.91
C ASN A 162 -9.67 -0.72 -13.11
N ILE A 163 -8.86 0.32 -12.87
CA ILE A 163 -8.13 1.02 -13.95
C ILE A 163 -7.15 0.08 -14.64
N LEU A 164 -6.33 -0.62 -13.88
CA LEU A 164 -5.31 -1.53 -14.41
C LEU A 164 -5.96 -2.71 -15.15
N GLY A 165 -7.10 -3.20 -14.66
CA GLY A 165 -7.90 -4.20 -15.36
C GLY A 165 -8.34 -3.74 -16.76
N VAL A 166 -8.69 -2.47 -16.94
CA VAL A 166 -9.05 -1.90 -18.26
C VAL A 166 -7.84 -1.88 -19.20
N THR A 167 -6.63 -1.69 -18.68
CA THR A 167 -5.39 -1.75 -19.48
C THR A 167 -4.92 -3.19 -19.73
N GLY A 168 -5.67 -4.20 -19.28
CA GLY A 168 -5.31 -5.62 -19.42
C GLY A 168 -4.32 -6.12 -18.37
N VAL A 169 -4.05 -5.32 -17.34
CA VAL A 169 -3.15 -5.68 -16.23
C VAL A 169 -3.99 -6.30 -15.12
N THR A 170 -3.70 -7.56 -14.77
CA THR A 170 -4.35 -8.26 -13.66
C THR A 170 -3.32 -8.57 -12.60
N ILE A 171 -3.53 -8.04 -11.40
CA ILE A 171 -2.65 -8.21 -10.25
C ILE A 171 -3.31 -9.19 -9.29
N PRO A 172 -2.69 -10.34 -8.97
CA PRO A 172 -3.20 -11.22 -7.93
C PRO A 172 -3.06 -10.55 -6.56
N ILE A 173 -4.06 -10.71 -5.70
CA ILE A 173 -3.97 -10.27 -4.31
C ILE A 173 -3.28 -11.37 -3.53
N GLU A 174 -2.04 -11.12 -3.13
CA GLU A 174 -1.29 -12.02 -2.25
C GLU A 174 -1.55 -11.70 -0.78
N PRO A 175 -1.58 -12.72 0.10
CA PRO A 175 -1.62 -12.51 1.53
C PRO A 175 -0.50 -11.57 2.00
N TRP A 176 -0.85 -10.66 2.90
CA TRP A 176 0.11 -9.82 3.60
C TRP A 176 0.89 -10.66 4.61
N LEU A 177 2.21 -10.65 4.51
CA LEU A 177 3.09 -11.35 5.43
C LEU A 177 3.66 -10.39 6.48
N PRO A 178 4.07 -10.87 7.67
CA PRO A 178 4.65 -10.01 8.68
C PRO A 178 5.88 -9.22 8.20
N GLU A 179 6.72 -9.80 7.33
CA GLU A 179 7.86 -9.09 6.76
C GLU A 179 7.47 -7.92 5.84
N ASP A 180 6.27 -7.91 5.26
CA ASP A 180 5.77 -6.82 4.42
C ASP A 180 5.51 -5.56 5.25
N THR A 181 5.16 -5.73 6.52
CA THR A 181 5.02 -4.61 7.47
C THR A 181 6.38 -3.94 7.71
N LEU A 182 7.47 -4.72 7.72
CA LEU A 182 8.80 -4.25 8.04
C LEU A 182 9.57 -3.74 6.81
N VAL A 183 9.26 -4.24 5.61
CA VAL A 183 9.99 -3.88 4.40
C VAL A 183 9.92 -2.37 4.13
N TRP A 184 8.78 -1.73 4.40
CA TRP A 184 8.66 -0.28 4.23
C TRP A 184 9.58 0.52 5.16
N THR A 185 9.85 0.02 6.36
CA THR A 185 10.84 0.62 7.26
C THR A 185 12.24 0.59 6.66
N LYS A 186 12.60 -0.48 5.91
CA LYS A 186 13.87 -0.56 5.19
C LYS A 186 13.96 0.47 4.06
N VAL A 187 12.87 0.66 3.32
CA VAL A 187 12.77 1.70 2.29
C VAL A 187 12.99 3.08 2.90
N MET A 188 12.28 3.41 4.00
CA MET A 188 12.43 4.71 4.67
C MET A 188 13.83 4.92 5.25
N ALA A 189 14.43 3.89 5.84
CA ALA A 189 15.79 3.97 6.37
C ALA A 189 16.83 4.22 5.27
N TRP A 190 16.65 3.62 4.08
CA TRP A 190 17.48 3.87 2.92
C TRP A 190 17.33 5.30 2.40
N ASP A 191 16.08 5.74 2.19
CA ASP A 191 15.74 7.07 1.66
C ASP A 191 16.29 8.21 2.53
N LEU A 192 16.29 8.01 3.86
CA LEU A 192 16.81 8.99 4.83
C LEU A 192 18.33 8.87 5.08
N GLY A 193 19.01 7.87 4.54
CA GLY A 193 20.44 7.64 4.75
C GLY A 193 21.33 8.62 3.97
N GLY A 194 21.08 8.79 2.67
CA GLY A 194 21.68 9.80 1.79
C GLY A 194 23.20 9.74 1.55
N ASN A 195 23.96 8.97 2.33
CA ASN A 195 25.42 8.96 2.28
C ASN A 195 25.99 8.27 1.03
N TRP A 196 25.32 7.22 0.54
CA TRP A 196 25.81 6.43 -0.59
C TRP A 196 26.02 7.25 -1.86
N ASP A 197 25.05 8.09 -2.24
CA ASP A 197 25.15 8.89 -3.47
C ASP A 197 26.28 9.92 -3.38
N ALA A 198 26.49 10.50 -2.19
CA ALA A 198 27.59 11.42 -1.94
C ALA A 198 28.95 10.70 -2.02
N GLU A 199 29.09 9.53 -1.37
CA GLU A 199 30.32 8.74 -1.38
C GLU A 199 30.71 8.29 -2.79
N LEU A 200 29.74 7.83 -3.60
CA LEU A 200 29.99 7.47 -5.00
C LEU A 200 30.43 8.68 -5.82
N PHE A 201 29.73 9.81 -5.69
CA PHE A 201 30.08 11.03 -6.42
C PHE A 201 31.49 11.52 -6.07
N LEU A 202 31.84 11.55 -4.79
CA LEU A 202 33.18 11.95 -4.34
C LEU A 202 34.24 10.94 -4.80
N SER A 203 33.93 9.64 -4.80
CA SER A 203 34.84 8.61 -5.34
C SER A 203 35.12 8.80 -6.83
N ASP A 204 34.10 9.15 -7.62
CA ASP A 204 34.27 9.45 -9.05
C ASP A 204 35.13 10.69 -9.26
N LEU A 205 34.93 11.75 -8.45
CA LEU A 205 35.71 12.98 -8.51
C LEU A 205 37.20 12.76 -8.17
N LEU A 206 37.52 11.89 -7.21
CA LEU A 206 38.91 11.55 -6.88
C LEU A 206 39.66 10.86 -8.03
N GLY A 207 38.94 10.37 -9.05
CA GLY A 207 39.54 9.87 -10.28
C GLY A 207 39.95 10.99 -11.26
N GLU A 208 39.41 12.19 -11.11
CA GLU A 208 39.63 13.33 -12.01
C GLU A 208 40.33 14.53 -11.36
N LEU A 209 40.20 14.67 -10.04
CA LEU A 209 40.66 15.81 -9.24
C LEU A 209 41.53 15.36 -8.06
N ASP A 210 42.39 16.27 -7.60
CA ASP A 210 43.18 16.06 -6.37
C ASP A 210 42.29 16.15 -5.12
N GLU A 211 42.70 15.48 -4.03
CA GLU A 211 41.95 15.43 -2.75
C GLU A 211 41.54 16.81 -2.23
N GLU A 212 42.42 17.82 -2.37
CA GLU A 212 42.14 19.20 -1.93
C GLU A 212 40.98 19.83 -2.71
N MET A 213 40.87 19.54 -4.02
CA MET A 213 39.78 20.06 -4.85
C MET A 213 38.46 19.32 -4.58
N VAL A 214 38.51 18.04 -4.21
CA VAL A 214 37.33 17.26 -3.86
C VAL A 214 36.76 17.70 -2.51
N ALA A 215 37.61 18.07 -1.55
CA ALA A 215 37.20 18.56 -0.24
C ALA A 215 36.32 19.82 -0.30
N ASP A 216 36.43 20.62 -1.37
CA ASP A 216 35.54 21.77 -1.59
C ASP A 216 34.08 21.36 -1.89
N TYR A 217 33.84 20.13 -2.35
CA TYR A 217 32.50 19.60 -2.67
C TYR A 217 31.83 18.88 -1.50
N ASP A 218 32.57 18.50 -0.46
CA ASP A 218 32.04 17.95 0.79
C ASP A 218 32.65 18.66 2.00
N PRO A 219 32.26 19.93 2.23
CA PRO A 219 32.80 20.69 3.33
C PRO A 219 32.37 20.07 4.67
N GLU A 220 33.33 19.93 5.60
CA GLU A 220 33.05 19.37 6.92
C GLU A 220 31.88 20.08 7.61
N TRP A 221 31.04 19.30 8.29
CA TRP A 221 29.96 19.86 9.10
C TRP A 221 30.55 20.83 10.13
N PRO A 222 30.04 22.07 10.23
CA PRO A 222 30.64 23.08 11.10
C PRO A 222 30.24 22.85 12.57
N PHE A 223 30.80 21.80 13.20
CA PHE A 223 30.51 21.37 14.57
C PHE A 223 30.63 22.50 15.60
N GLY A 224 31.53 23.46 15.37
CA GLY A 224 31.70 24.65 16.23
C GLY A 224 30.58 25.70 16.13
N LEU A 225 29.81 25.71 15.04
CA LEU A 225 28.69 26.65 14.83
C LEU A 225 27.33 25.97 15.00
N LYS A 226 27.25 24.67 14.74
CA LYS A 226 26.02 23.87 14.79
C LYS A 226 26.31 22.53 15.50
N PRO A 227 26.13 22.45 16.83
CA PRO A 227 26.17 21.16 17.50
C PRO A 227 24.97 20.31 17.03
N THR A 228 25.24 19.05 16.74
CA THR A 228 24.24 18.01 16.43
C THR A 228 23.34 17.71 17.61
#